data_AF-A0A7D5E2M9-F1
#
_entry.id   AF-A0A7D5E2M9-F1
#
_cell.length_a   1.000
_cell.length_b   1.000
_cell.length_c   1.000
_cell.angle_alpha   90.00
_cell.angle_beta   90.00
_cell.angle_gamma   90.00
#
_symmetry.space_group_name_H-M   'P 1'
#
loop_
_entity.id
_entity.type
_entity.pdbx_description
1 polymer ?
#
loop_
_entity_poly.entity_id
_entity_poly.type
_entity_poly.pdbx_seq_one_letter_code
_entity_poly.pdbx_strand_id
1 'polypeptide(L)'
;MRSVREQLERHPAIRSARGSPNGQYANVEADVNPAYFGRDAESASLQVTWQPNPRFPPGTSLDDRRRTTLTSNFTIHYTESSGFDCGVHLEPNPHVEGHLHYQERDAPDAEYDYDAVWLDAESPVGVLWEVLELLDDRLHDT
;
A
#
# COMPACT_ATOMS: atom_id res chain seq x y z
N MET A 1 7.86 -4.35 -12.15
CA MET A 1 8.33 -4.74 -10.81
C MET A 1 9.80 -4.46 -10.55
N ARG A 2 10.74 -4.79 -11.47
CA ARG A 2 12.09 -4.19 -11.40
C ARG A 2 12.01 -2.66 -11.28
N SER A 3 11.09 -2.07 -12.05
CA SER A 3 10.70 -0.66 -11.93
C SER A 3 10.24 -0.27 -10.52
N VAL A 4 9.29 -0.97 -9.88
CA VAL A 4 8.77 -0.61 -8.53
C VAL A 4 9.89 -0.54 -7.49
N ARG A 5 10.77 -1.54 -7.42
CA ARG A 5 11.91 -1.51 -6.49
C ARG A 5 12.86 -0.35 -6.79
N GLU A 6 13.19 -0.13 -8.06
CA GLU A 6 14.05 0.99 -8.50
C GLU A 6 13.39 2.37 -8.27
N GLN A 7 12.06 2.43 -8.15
CA GLN A 7 11.32 3.66 -7.85
C GLN A 7 11.24 3.90 -6.34
N LEU A 8 11.03 2.85 -5.54
CA LEU A 8 11.16 2.93 -4.08
C LEU A 8 12.52 3.52 -3.69
N GLU A 9 13.61 3.02 -4.26
CA GLU A 9 14.97 3.52 -3.99
C GLU A 9 15.20 4.99 -4.43
N ARG A 10 14.28 5.60 -5.18
CA ARG A 10 14.33 7.02 -5.55
C ARG A 10 13.56 7.92 -4.58
N HIS A 11 12.69 7.36 -3.76
CA HIS A 11 11.90 8.13 -2.82
C HIS A 11 12.75 8.48 -1.57
N PRO A 12 12.78 9.75 -1.12
CA PRO A 12 13.67 10.17 -0.04
C PRO A 12 13.43 9.48 1.32
N ALA A 13 12.20 9.02 1.58
CA ALA A 13 11.87 8.24 2.77
C ALA A 13 12.50 6.83 2.78
N ILE A 14 12.89 6.29 1.62
CA ILE A 14 13.30 4.88 1.51
C ILE A 14 14.82 4.77 1.67
N ARG A 15 15.25 3.94 2.62
CA ARG A 15 16.67 3.66 2.89
C ARG A 15 17.21 2.51 2.05
N SER A 16 16.40 1.48 1.84
CA SER A 16 16.72 0.37 0.94
C SER A 16 15.46 -0.40 0.53
N ALA A 17 15.48 -1.08 -0.61
CA ALA A 17 14.37 -1.94 -1.04
C ALA A 17 14.89 -3.32 -1.49
N ARG A 18 14.17 -4.38 -1.12
CA ARG A 18 14.52 -5.78 -1.42
C ARG A 18 13.31 -6.54 -1.95
N GLY A 19 13.58 -7.65 -2.62
CA GLY A 19 12.56 -8.48 -3.26
C GLY A 19 12.65 -8.44 -4.78
N SER A 20 11.97 -9.39 -5.41
CA SER A 20 11.93 -9.56 -6.85
C SER A 20 10.60 -10.22 -7.24
N PRO A 21 10.12 -10.00 -8.47
CA PRO A 21 8.94 -10.71 -8.96
C PRO A 21 9.15 -12.22 -8.93
N ASN A 22 8.17 -12.94 -8.39
CA ASN A 22 8.07 -14.40 -8.50
C ASN A 22 6.93 -14.73 -9.48
N GLY A 23 7.28 -14.92 -10.76
CA GLY A 23 6.31 -15.06 -11.84
C GLY A 23 5.53 -13.76 -12.05
N GLN A 24 4.20 -13.83 -12.00
CA GLN A 24 3.33 -12.65 -12.12
C GLN A 24 3.09 -11.94 -10.79
N TYR A 25 3.34 -12.61 -9.66
CA TYR A 25 3.25 -12.01 -8.34
C TYR A 25 4.56 -11.29 -8.01
N ALA A 26 4.46 -10.17 -7.31
CA ALA A 26 5.64 -9.51 -6.78
C ALA A 26 5.41 -9.08 -5.35
N ASN A 27 6.46 -9.20 -4.55
CA ASN A 27 6.56 -8.73 -3.18
C ASN A 27 7.89 -7.97 -3.06
N VAL A 28 7.80 -6.71 -2.67
CA VAL A 28 8.94 -5.83 -2.43
C VAL A 28 8.78 -5.28 -1.02
N GLU A 29 9.83 -5.34 -0.24
CA GLU A 29 9.88 -4.79 1.11
C GLU A 29 10.94 -3.69 1.13
N ALA A 30 10.59 -2.54 1.71
CA ALA A 30 11.48 -1.39 1.82
C ALA A 30 11.68 -1.00 3.29
N ASP A 31 12.92 -0.70 3.65
CA ASP A 31 13.27 -0.05 4.90
C ASP A 31 12.99 1.45 4.78
N VAL A 32 12.19 1.99 5.69
CA VAL A 32 11.70 3.37 5.65
C VAL A 32 12.34 4.16 6.78
N ASN A 33 12.63 5.43 6.52
CA ASN A 33 12.95 6.41 7.56
C ASN A 33 11.64 7.01 8.12
N PRO A 34 11.13 6.55 9.28
CA PRO A 34 9.86 7.04 9.83
C PRO A 34 9.84 8.56 10.06
N ALA A 35 10.99 9.15 10.42
CA ALA A 35 11.13 10.59 10.61
C ALA A 35 10.88 11.42 9.34
N TYR A 36 10.95 10.81 8.14
CA TYR A 36 10.55 11.49 6.91
C TYR A 36 9.05 11.81 6.91
N PHE A 37 8.24 10.92 7.49
CA PHE A 37 6.79 11.04 7.60
C PHE A 37 6.35 11.67 8.93
N GLY A 38 7.23 12.40 9.61
CA GLY A 38 6.93 13.01 10.92
C GLY A 38 6.81 12.02 12.09
N ARG A 39 7.15 10.74 11.90
CA ARG A 39 6.98 9.68 12.92
C ARG A 39 8.22 9.52 13.81
N ASP A 40 8.02 9.25 15.10
CA ASP A 40 9.08 9.03 16.12
C ASP A 40 9.39 7.54 16.37
N ALA A 41 9.03 6.66 15.44
CA ALA A 41 9.34 5.23 15.55
C ALA A 41 10.83 4.94 15.32
N GLU A 42 11.35 3.88 15.95
CA GLU A 42 12.75 3.46 15.77
C GLU A 42 13.00 2.88 14.37
N SER A 43 12.02 2.13 13.86
CA SER A 43 12.07 1.53 12.53
C SER A 43 10.69 1.49 11.90
N ALA A 44 10.68 1.48 10.56
CA ALA A 44 9.48 1.32 9.76
C ALA A 44 9.80 0.58 8.46
N SER A 45 8.79 -0.08 7.92
CA SER A 45 8.88 -0.78 6.64
C SER A 45 7.68 -0.46 5.75
N LEU A 46 7.89 -0.57 4.44
CA LEU A 46 6.83 -0.53 3.44
C LEU A 46 6.82 -1.85 2.67
N GLN A 47 5.72 -2.58 2.74
CA GLN A 47 5.50 -3.78 1.95
C GLN A 47 4.63 -3.47 0.73
N VAL A 48 5.11 -3.84 -0.46
CA VAL A 48 4.38 -3.70 -1.73
C VAL A 48 4.15 -5.09 -2.32
N THR A 49 2.88 -5.50 -2.39
CA THR A 49 2.48 -6.70 -3.12
C THR A 49 1.71 -6.34 -4.38
N TRP A 50 1.90 -7.11 -5.46
CA TRP A 50 1.19 -6.88 -6.71
C TRP A 50 0.84 -8.19 -7.42
N GLN A 51 -0.42 -8.32 -7.83
CA GLN A 51 -0.95 -9.44 -8.60
C GLN A 51 -1.76 -8.92 -9.80
N PRO A 52 -1.23 -8.98 -11.03
CA PRO A 52 -1.87 -8.39 -12.21
C PRO A 52 -3.14 -9.12 -12.66
N ASN A 53 -3.23 -10.42 -12.40
CA ASN A 53 -4.39 -11.25 -12.75
C ASN A 53 -4.93 -11.94 -11.50
N PRO A 54 -5.65 -11.20 -10.63
CA PRO A 54 -6.19 -11.76 -9.40
C PRO A 54 -7.25 -12.83 -9.69
N ARG A 55 -7.28 -13.85 -8.84
CA ARG A 55 -8.37 -14.83 -8.83
C ARG A 55 -9.29 -14.48 -7.67
N PHE A 56 -10.56 -14.29 -7.98
CA PHE A 56 -11.57 -13.97 -6.97
C PHE A 56 -12.34 -15.22 -6.53
N PRO A 57 -12.81 -15.26 -5.28
CA PRO A 57 -13.84 -16.20 -4.86
C PRO A 57 -15.11 -16.03 -5.73
N PRO A 58 -15.97 -17.06 -5.81
CA PRO A 58 -17.28 -16.93 -6.45
C PRO A 58 -18.10 -15.79 -5.82
N GLY A 59 -18.74 -14.99 -6.67
CA GLY A 59 -19.55 -13.84 -6.23
C GLY A 59 -18.77 -12.54 -6.02
N THR A 60 -17.45 -12.56 -6.17
CA THR A 60 -16.60 -11.37 -6.17
C THR A 60 -16.12 -11.10 -7.60
N SER A 61 -16.31 -9.88 -8.10
CA SER A 61 -15.96 -9.52 -9.48
C SER A 61 -15.06 -8.29 -9.54
N LEU A 62 -14.52 -8.01 -10.73
CA LEU A 62 -13.79 -6.77 -11.00
C LEU A 62 -14.70 -5.54 -11.02
N ASP A 63 -16.02 -5.70 -11.11
CA ASP A 63 -16.97 -4.58 -11.24
C ASP A 63 -17.03 -3.73 -9.96
N ASP A 64 -16.69 -4.32 -8.81
CA ASP A 64 -16.60 -3.62 -7.52
C ASP A 64 -15.29 -2.84 -7.34
N ARG A 65 -14.45 -2.75 -8.37
CA ARG A 65 -13.26 -1.89 -8.38
C ARG A 65 -13.65 -0.46 -8.71
N ARG A 66 -14.29 0.17 -7.73
CA ARG A 66 -14.63 1.59 -7.76
C ARG A 66 -13.38 2.42 -7.46
N ARG A 67 -13.39 3.67 -7.92
CA ARG A 67 -12.37 4.69 -7.60
C ARG A 67 -10.98 4.44 -8.18
N THR A 68 -10.86 3.50 -9.11
CA THR A 68 -9.65 3.22 -9.90
C THR A 68 -10.03 2.48 -11.18
N THR A 69 -9.18 2.53 -12.20
CA THR A 69 -9.31 1.74 -13.44
C THR A 69 -8.52 0.42 -13.41
N LEU A 70 -7.76 0.17 -12.33
CA LEU A 70 -6.87 -0.98 -12.20
C LEU A 70 -7.64 -2.29 -12.07
N THR A 71 -7.14 -3.36 -12.68
CA THR A 71 -7.71 -4.73 -12.57
C THR A 71 -6.87 -5.70 -11.72
N SER A 72 -5.72 -5.25 -11.22
CA SER A 72 -4.77 -6.00 -10.38
C SER A 72 -5.09 -5.97 -8.89
N ASN A 73 -4.86 -7.04 -8.13
CA ASN A 73 -4.81 -6.91 -6.66
C ASN A 73 -3.46 -6.33 -6.24
N PHE A 74 -3.46 -5.45 -5.24
CA PHE A 74 -2.23 -4.98 -4.61
C PHE A 74 -2.46 -4.61 -3.16
N THR A 75 -1.36 -4.61 -2.40
CA THR A 75 -1.27 -3.97 -1.08
C THR A 75 -0.01 -3.12 -1.05
N ILE A 76 -0.10 -1.92 -0.50
CA ILE A 76 1.04 -1.07 -0.17
C ILE A 76 0.87 -0.64 1.27
N HIS A 77 1.69 -1.21 2.15
CA HIS A 77 1.47 -1.23 3.60
C HIS A 77 2.67 -0.69 4.35
N TYR A 78 2.49 0.38 5.11
CA TYR A 78 3.44 0.94 6.06
C TYR A 78 3.23 0.33 7.44
N THR A 79 4.31 -0.11 8.09
CA THR A 79 4.28 -0.57 9.47
C THR A 79 5.47 0.00 10.23
N GLU A 80 5.29 0.32 11.50
CA GLU A 80 6.38 0.87 12.33
C GLU A 80 6.48 0.21 13.71
N SER A 81 7.64 0.38 14.34
CA SER A 81 7.99 -0.30 15.60
C SER A 81 7.12 0.11 16.80
N SER A 82 6.43 1.25 16.72
CA SER A 82 5.45 1.70 17.73
C SER A 82 4.18 0.83 17.73
N GLY A 83 3.95 0.07 16.65
CA GLY A 83 2.75 -0.73 16.44
C GLY A 83 1.71 -0.08 15.53
N PHE A 84 1.93 1.17 15.10
CA PHE A 84 1.13 1.82 14.07
C PHE A 84 1.33 1.14 12.71
N ASP A 85 0.24 1.03 11.97
CA ASP A 85 0.16 0.19 10.77
C ASP A 85 -0.94 0.75 9.86
N CYS A 86 -0.60 1.07 8.62
CA CYS A 86 -1.56 1.61 7.65
C CYS A 86 -1.19 1.31 6.20
N GLY A 87 -2.15 1.37 5.28
CA GLY A 87 -1.85 1.08 3.89
C GLY A 87 -3.04 1.22 2.95
N VAL A 88 -2.74 1.17 1.66
CA VAL A 88 -3.75 1.17 0.58
C VAL A 88 -3.80 -0.21 -0.06
N HIS A 89 -5.01 -0.73 -0.14
CA HIS A 89 -5.33 -2.06 -0.61
C HIS A 89 -6.29 -1.97 -1.80
N LEU A 90 -6.07 -2.84 -2.78
CA LEU A 90 -7.02 -3.10 -3.84
C LEU A 90 -7.36 -4.59 -3.84
N GLU A 91 -8.28 -4.95 -2.94
CA GLU A 91 -8.74 -6.32 -2.74
C GLU A 91 -10.17 -6.35 -2.18
N PRO A 92 -10.87 -7.50 -2.29
CA PRO A 92 -12.20 -7.65 -1.73
C PRO A 92 -12.19 -7.42 -0.22
N ASN A 93 -13.04 -6.49 0.25
CA ASN A 93 -13.21 -6.18 1.65
C ASN A 93 -14.70 -5.88 1.94
N PRO A 94 -15.20 -6.13 3.16
CA PRO A 94 -16.58 -5.83 3.54
C PRO A 94 -16.75 -4.43 4.18
N HIS A 95 -15.69 -3.67 4.37
CA HIS A 95 -15.66 -2.49 5.25
C HIS A 95 -15.99 -1.19 4.52
N VAL A 96 -15.61 -1.07 3.24
CA VAL A 96 -15.99 0.06 2.41
C VAL A 96 -16.65 -0.41 1.11
N GLU A 97 -17.43 0.48 0.50
CA GLU A 97 -18.03 0.20 -0.79
C GLU A 97 -16.94 0.14 -1.87
N GLY A 98 -16.72 -1.04 -2.44
CA GLY A 98 -15.71 -1.30 -3.47
C GLY A 98 -14.37 -1.78 -2.92
N HIS A 99 -13.49 -2.23 -3.80
CA HIS A 99 -12.27 -2.93 -3.41
C HIS A 99 -11.08 -2.02 -3.06
N LEU A 100 -11.04 -0.79 -3.58
CA LEU A 100 -9.98 0.17 -3.26
C LEU A 100 -10.27 0.84 -1.93
N HIS A 101 -9.35 0.69 -0.98
CA HIS A 101 -9.49 1.24 0.37
C HIS A 101 -8.14 1.56 1.00
N TYR A 102 -8.17 2.51 1.93
CA TYR A 102 -7.14 2.70 2.93
C TYR A 102 -7.57 2.03 4.22
N GLN A 103 -6.60 1.53 4.98
CA GLN A 103 -6.82 1.05 6.34
C GLN A 103 -5.69 1.51 7.25
N GLU A 104 -6.01 1.76 8.52
CA GLU A 104 -5.04 2.12 9.56
C GLU A 104 -5.41 1.55 10.92
N ARG A 105 -4.42 1.36 11.78
CA ARG A 105 -4.60 1.10 13.21
C ARG A 105 -3.45 1.72 13.99
N ASP A 106 -3.77 2.25 15.17
CA ASP A 106 -2.78 2.92 16.02
C ASP A 106 -1.88 1.97 16.82
N ALA A 107 -2.39 0.76 17.10
CA ALA A 107 -1.70 -0.22 17.93
C ALA A 107 -2.02 -1.65 17.46
N PRO A 108 -1.18 -2.65 17.81
CA PRO A 108 -1.35 -4.02 17.32
C PRO A 108 -2.66 -4.69 17.76
N ASP A 109 -3.23 -4.26 18.89
CA ASP A 109 -4.49 -4.74 19.45
C ASP A 109 -5.71 -3.89 19.12
N ALA A 110 -5.51 -2.75 18.43
CA ALA A 110 -6.60 -1.93 17.92
C ALA A 110 -7.26 -2.58 16.69
N GLU A 111 -8.55 -2.29 16.51
CA GLU A 111 -9.25 -2.59 15.26
C GLU A 111 -8.75 -1.65 14.16
N TYR A 112 -8.87 -2.09 12.90
CA TYR A 112 -8.59 -1.21 11.78
C TYR A 112 -9.76 -0.26 11.53
N ASP A 113 -9.42 0.99 11.31
CA ASP A 113 -10.29 1.95 10.65
C ASP A 113 -10.09 1.87 9.13
N TYR A 114 -11.15 2.13 8.38
CA TYR A 114 -11.19 1.95 6.92
C TYR A 114 -11.76 3.18 6.23
N ASP A 115 -11.04 3.67 5.22
CA ASP A 115 -11.45 4.82 4.42
C ASP A 115 -11.50 4.48 2.94
N ALA A 116 -12.45 5.11 2.25
CA ALA A 116 -12.45 5.11 0.79
C ALA A 116 -11.36 6.05 0.26
N VAL A 117 -10.59 5.57 -0.72
CA VAL A 117 -9.57 6.37 -1.41
C VAL A 117 -9.73 6.27 -2.93
N TRP A 118 -9.09 7.17 -3.65
CA TRP A 118 -9.09 7.24 -5.11
C TRP A 118 -7.66 7.15 -5.62
N LEU A 119 -7.49 6.45 -6.74
CA LEU A 119 -6.22 6.39 -7.46
C LEU A 119 -6.47 6.60 -8.94
N ASP A 120 -5.75 7.55 -9.52
CA ASP A 120 -5.77 7.85 -10.95
C ASP A 120 -4.73 7.01 -11.71
N ALA A 121 -3.73 6.51 -11.02
CA ALA A 121 -2.67 5.71 -11.61
C ALA A 121 -3.16 4.39 -12.23
N GLU A 122 -2.73 4.15 -13.46
CA GLU A 122 -3.05 2.93 -14.22
C GLU A 122 -1.89 1.92 -14.23
N SER A 123 -0.82 2.18 -13.47
CA SER A 123 0.39 1.35 -13.44
C SER A 123 0.91 1.14 -12.02
N PRO A 124 1.62 0.02 -11.75
CA PRO A 124 2.18 -0.25 -10.42
C PRO A 124 3.11 0.85 -9.91
N VAL A 125 3.82 1.54 -10.81
CA VAL A 125 4.72 2.64 -10.43
C VAL A 125 3.91 3.89 -10.09
N GLY A 126 2.89 4.24 -10.89
CA GLY A 126 2.03 5.37 -10.57
C GLY A 126 1.32 5.18 -9.24
N VAL A 127 0.78 3.98 -9.00
CA VAL A 127 0.11 3.62 -7.73
C VAL A 127 1.07 3.78 -6.56
N LEU A 128 2.31 3.31 -6.70
CA LEU A 128 3.31 3.48 -5.66
C LEU A 128 3.49 4.96 -5.29
N TRP A 129 3.63 5.84 -6.28
CA TRP A 129 3.85 7.27 -6.03
C TRP A 129 2.62 7.93 -5.40
N GLU A 130 1.43 7.67 -5.91
CA GLU A 130 0.19 8.21 -5.32
C GLU A 130 -0.03 7.72 -3.88
N VAL A 131 0.29 6.46 -3.57
CA VAL A 131 0.20 5.95 -2.20
C VAL A 131 1.26 6.56 -1.30
N LEU A 132 2.49 6.78 -1.77
CA LEU A 132 3.52 7.45 -0.98
C LEU A 132 3.15 8.91 -0.67
N GLU A 133 2.54 9.63 -1.62
CA GLU A 133 1.99 10.97 -1.39
C GLU A 133 0.84 10.94 -0.37
N LEU A 134 -0.09 9.99 -0.50
CA LEU A 134 -1.16 9.81 0.49
C LEU A 134 -0.63 9.53 1.89
N LEU A 135 0.39 8.67 2.01
CA LEU A 135 1.05 8.40 3.29
C LEU A 135 1.75 9.64 3.84
N ASP A 136 2.37 10.45 2.98
CA ASP A 136 3.00 11.71 3.38
C ASP A 136 1.97 12.66 4.02
N ASP A 137 0.82 12.83 3.38
CA ASP A 137 -0.29 13.65 3.90
C ASP A 137 -0.84 13.08 5.22
N ARG A 138 -1.17 11.78 5.24
CA ARG A 138 -1.81 11.14 6.41
C ARG A 138 -0.91 11.12 7.64
N LEU A 139 0.38 10.86 7.48
CA LEU A 139 1.29 10.64 8.60
C LEU A 139 1.90 11.94 9.15
N HIS A 140 1.92 13.02 8.36
CA HIS A 140 2.32 14.34 8.86
C HIS A 140 1.19 15.07 9.59
N ASP A 141 -0.07 14.74 9.31
CA ASP A 141 -1.25 15.36 9.94
C ASP A 141 -1.63 14.72 11.30
N THR A 142 -0.94 13.66 11.73
CA THR A 142 -1.09 13.01 13.05
C THR A 142 -0.13 13.56 14.09
#